data_AF-A0A7V6SXZ4-F1
#
_entry.id   AF-A0A7V6SXZ4-F1
#
_cell.length_a   1.000
_cell.length_b   1.000
_cell.length_c   1.000
_cell.angle_alpha   90.00
_cell.angle_beta   90.00
_cell.angle_gamma   90.00
#
_symmetry.space_group_name_H-M   'P 1'
#
loop_
_entity.id
_entity.type
_entity.pdbx_description
1 polymer ?
#
loop_
_entity_poly.entity_id
_entity_poly.type
_entity_poly.pdbx_seq_one_letter_code
_entity_poly.pdbx_strand_id
1 'polypeptide(L)'
;MERFRNVAIFLFFSLSLFILIVGSLFNYHLSPVGEDRQVKEVVISDGDSIDDVATMLYEEKLIRNPKMFKLYLNLNGIKKLNEGTFSINQSMSSREIVKHILD
;
A
#
# COMPACT_ATOMS: atom_id res chain seq x y z
N MET A 1 40.59 18.08 5.60
CA MET A 1 39.20 18.57 5.45
C MET A 1 38.54 18.07 4.17
N GLU A 2 39.22 18.02 3.02
CA GLU A 2 38.61 17.63 1.73
C GLU A 2 38.11 16.18 1.64
N ARG A 3 38.83 15.23 2.26
CA ARG A 3 38.41 13.82 2.33
C ARG A 3 37.07 13.64 3.06
N PHE A 4 36.87 14.34 4.17
CA PHE A 4 35.61 14.30 4.92
C PHE A 4 34.44 14.91 4.13
N ARG A 5 34.68 16.01 3.42
CA ARG A 5 33.67 16.64 2.55
C ARG A 5 33.21 15.68 1.45
N ASN A 6 34.13 14.99 0.78
CA ASN A 6 33.79 14.06 -0.30
C ASN A 6 33.03 12.83 0.24
N VAL A 7 33.40 12.32 1.42
CA VAL A 7 32.67 11.23 2.08
C VAL A 7 31.26 11.67 2.47
N ALA A 8 31.09 12.87 3.05
CA ALA A 8 29.78 13.40 3.41
C ALA A 8 28.88 13.59 2.19
N ILE A 9 29.42 14.11 1.08
CA ILE A 9 28.70 14.25 -0.19
C ILE A 9 28.27 12.88 -0.72
N PHE A 10 29.19 11.90 -0.74
CA PHE A 10 28.87 10.54 -1.18
C PHE A 10 27.74 9.91 -0.34
N LEU A 11 27.82 10.04 0.99
CA LEU A 11 26.78 9.53 1.90
C LEU A 11 25.44 10.21 1.66
N PHE A 12 25.43 11.53 1.42
CA PHE A 12 24.21 12.25 1.12
C PHE A 12 23.54 11.76 -0.17
N PHE A 13 24.30 11.60 -1.25
CA PHE A 13 23.77 11.07 -2.51
C PHE A 13 23.33 9.62 -2.40
N SER A 14 24.10 8.79 -1.69
CA SER A 14 23.75 7.40 -1.43
C SER A 14 22.43 7.29 -0.64
N LEU A 15 22.26 8.10 0.41
CA LEU A 15 21.03 8.13 1.19
C LEU A 15 19.84 8.66 0.38
N SER A 16 20.06 9.71 -0.41
CA SER A 16 19.02 10.27 -1.28
C SER A 16 18.54 9.24 -2.31
N LEU A 17 19.47 8.52 -2.95
CA LEU A 17 19.15 7.46 -3.89
C LEU A 17 18.39 6.31 -3.21
N PHE A 18 18.80 5.93 -2.00
CA PHE A 18 18.12 4.90 -1.22
C PHE A 18 16.66 5.28 -0.93
N ILE A 19 16.40 6.52 -0.50
CA ILE A 19 15.05 7.02 -0.25
C ILE A 19 14.19 6.98 -1.52
N LEU A 20 14.75 7.38 -2.67
CA LEU A 20 14.03 7.32 -3.95
C LEU A 20 13.65 5.89 -4.34
N ILE A 21 14.56 4.93 -4.16
CA ILE A 21 14.30 3.52 -4.45
C ILE A 21 13.19 2.97 -3.54
N VAL A 22 13.30 3.19 -2.22
CA VAL A 22 12.31 2.72 -1.25
C VAL A 22 10.95 3.37 -1.52
N GLY A 23 10.91 4.68 -1.78
CA GLY A 23 9.68 5.40 -2.11
C GLY A 23 9.03 4.89 -3.39
N SER A 24 9.82 4.61 -4.43
CA SER A 24 9.32 4.05 -5.69
C SER A 24 8.72 2.66 -5.48
N LEU A 25 9.43 1.77 -4.76
CA LEU A 25 8.93 0.42 -4.43
C LEU A 25 7.64 0.47 -3.61
N PHE A 26 7.56 1.36 -2.62
CA PHE A 26 6.34 1.55 -1.84
C PHE A 26 5.15 1.99 -2.71
N ASN A 27 5.36 2.96 -3.60
CA ASN A 27 4.32 3.39 -4.54
C ASN A 27 3.93 2.28 -5.52
N TYR A 28 4.89 1.48 -6.02
CA TYR A 28 4.62 0.35 -6.89
C TYR A 28 3.72 -0.69 -6.21
N HIS A 29 3.99 -1.04 -4.95
CA HIS A 29 3.17 -2.01 -4.22
C HIS A 29 1.78 -1.50 -3.85
N LEU A 30 1.55 -0.19 -3.84
CA LEU A 30 0.23 0.41 -3.66
C LEU A 30 -0.50 0.67 -4.98
N SER A 31 0.17 0.49 -6.12
CA SER A 31 -0.42 0.68 -7.45
C SER A 31 -1.39 -0.47 -7.79
N PRO A 32 -2.32 -0.25 -8.74
CA PRO A 32 -3.26 -1.27 -9.19
C PRO A 32 -2.57 -2.58 -9.55
N VAL A 33 -3.20 -3.72 -9.27
CA VAL A 33 -2.64 -5.05 -9.59
C VAL A 33 -2.62 -5.27 -11.10
N GLY A 34 -3.60 -4.73 -11.80
CA GLY A 34 -3.72 -4.81 -13.26
C GLY A 34 -4.65 -3.72 -13.81
N GLU A 35 -5.08 -3.89 -15.06
CA GLU A 35 -6.03 -3.00 -15.73
C GLU A 35 -7.45 -3.57 -15.78
N ASP A 36 -7.65 -4.77 -15.22
CA ASP A 36 -8.92 -5.46 -15.21
C ASP A 36 -9.95 -4.68 -14.38
N ARG A 37 -11.05 -4.32 -15.05
CA ARG A 37 -12.16 -3.56 -14.48
C ARG A 37 -13.31 -4.46 -14.05
N GLN A 38 -13.15 -5.77 -14.13
CA GLN A 38 -14.12 -6.71 -13.57
C GLN A 38 -14.25 -6.47 -12.07
N VAL A 39 -15.46 -6.12 -11.66
CA VAL A 39 -15.80 -5.88 -10.26
C VAL A 39 -15.89 -7.21 -9.53
N LYS A 40 -15.26 -7.26 -8.36
CA LYS A 40 -15.42 -8.29 -7.35
C LYS A 40 -16.06 -7.68 -6.12
N GLU A 41 -17.05 -8.36 -5.58
CA GLU A 41 -17.66 -7.99 -4.30
C GLU A 41 -16.80 -8.55 -3.16
N VAL A 42 -16.36 -7.65 -2.28
CA VAL A 42 -15.58 -7.96 -1.09
C VAL A 42 -16.46 -7.68 0.12
N VAL A 43 -16.64 -8.68 0.98
CA VAL A 43 -17.43 -8.54 2.22
C VAL A 43 -16.48 -8.42 3.40
N ILE A 44 -16.50 -7.28 4.08
CA ILE A 44 -15.78 -7.06 5.33
C ILE A 44 -16.80 -7.23 6.47
N SER A 45 -16.59 -8.24 7.31
CA SER A 45 -17.47 -8.53 8.43
C SER A 45 -17.07 -7.72 9.66
N ASP A 46 -18.03 -7.46 10.55
CA ASP A 46 -17.70 -6.86 11.84
C ASP A 46 -16.80 -7.80 12.65
N GLY A 47 -15.71 -7.24 13.18
CA GLY A 47 -14.67 -8.00 13.88
C GLY A 47 -13.53 -8.49 13.00
N ASP A 48 -13.59 -8.37 11.66
CA ASP A 48 -12.46 -8.71 10.80
C ASP A 48 -11.24 -7.85 11.14
N SER A 49 -10.08 -8.50 11.29
CA SER A 49 -8.84 -7.76 11.53
C SER A 49 -8.31 -7.16 10.22
N ILE A 50 -7.50 -6.11 10.34
CA ILE A 50 -6.77 -5.55 9.18
C ILE A 50 -5.92 -6.63 8.48
N ASP A 51 -5.40 -7.60 9.22
CA ASP A 51 -4.61 -8.70 8.68
C ASP A 51 -5.47 -9.66 7.84
N ASP A 52 -6.69 -9.96 8.29
CA ASP A 52 -7.62 -10.82 7.56
C ASP A 52 -8.08 -10.15 6.27
N VAL A 53 -8.49 -8.88 6.34
CA VAL A 53 -8.91 -8.10 5.16
C VAL A 53 -7.76 -7.96 4.16
N ALA A 54 -6.54 -7.64 4.62
CA ALA A 54 -5.39 -7.53 3.74
C ALA A 54 -5.02 -8.87 3.08
N THR A 55 -5.20 -9.99 3.78
CA THR A 55 -4.93 -11.32 3.24
C THR A 55 -5.98 -11.68 2.18
N MET A 56 -7.26 -11.47 2.50
CA MET A 56 -8.39 -11.70 1.58
C MET A 56 -8.23 -10.88 0.29
N LEU A 57 -7.96 -9.57 0.39
CA LEU A 57 -7.77 -8.70 -0.78
C LEU A 57 -6.59 -9.15 -1.65
N TYR A 58 -5.56 -9.76 -1.06
CA TYR A 58 -4.42 -10.27 -1.80
C TYR A 58 -4.71 -11.59 -2.50
N GLU A 59 -5.39 -12.53 -1.82
CA GLU A 59 -5.84 -13.79 -2.41
C GLU A 59 -6.77 -13.55 -3.60
N GLU A 60 -7.63 -12.55 -3.51
CA GLU A 60 -8.51 -12.10 -4.58
C GLU A 60 -7.79 -11.28 -5.68
N LYS A 61 -6.47 -11.07 -5.56
CA LYS A 61 -5.64 -10.27 -6.49
C LYS A 61 -6.09 -8.82 -6.65
N LEU A 62 -6.66 -8.23 -5.59
CA LEU A 62 -7.09 -6.84 -5.56
C LEU A 62 -6.00 -5.91 -5.03
N ILE A 63 -5.05 -6.43 -4.24
CA ILE A 63 -3.84 -5.70 -3.81
C ILE A 63 -2.58 -6.48 -4.16
N ARG A 64 -1.45 -5.77 -4.36
CA ARG A 64 -0.17 -6.40 -4.71
C ARG A 64 0.57 -6.99 -3.51
N ASN A 65 0.42 -6.37 -2.34
CA ASN A 65 1.20 -6.75 -1.16
C ASN A 65 0.46 -6.41 0.15
N PRO A 66 0.07 -7.42 0.97
CA PRO A 66 -0.60 -7.20 2.24
C PRO A 66 0.19 -6.30 3.19
N LYS A 67 1.52 -6.48 3.29
CA LYS A 67 2.35 -5.71 4.21
C LYS A 67 2.38 -4.23 3.84
N MET A 68 2.44 -3.91 2.55
CA MET A 68 2.44 -2.51 2.09
C MET A 68 1.08 -1.85 2.26
N PHE A 69 -0.01 -2.60 2.04
CA PHE A 69 -1.36 -2.15 2.35
C PHE A 69 -1.52 -1.82 3.84
N LYS A 70 -1.09 -2.73 4.72
CA LYS A 70 -1.12 -2.51 6.18
C LYS A 70 -0.22 -1.35 6.61
N LEU A 71 0.97 -1.24 6.03
CA LEU A 71 1.86 -0.11 6.29
C LEU A 71 1.19 1.21 5.90
N TYR A 72 0.50 1.26 4.76
CA TYR A 72 -0.26 2.43 4.36
C TYR A 72 -1.37 2.77 5.37
N LEU A 73 -2.16 1.80 5.84
CA LEU A 73 -3.16 2.03 6.88
C LEU A 73 -2.53 2.61 8.17
N ASN A 74 -1.44 2.01 8.63
CA ASN A 74 -0.73 2.45 9.83
C ASN A 74 -0.17 3.88 9.70
N LEU A 75 0.42 4.22 8.55
CA LEU A 75 0.95 5.56 8.28
C LEU A 75 -0.15 6.63 8.24
N ASN A 76 -1.39 6.24 7.90
CA ASN A 76 -2.56 7.13 7.89
C ASN A 76 -3.37 7.06 9.20
N GLY A 77 -2.91 6.32 10.21
CA GLY A 77 -3.61 6.19 11.50
C GLY A 77 -4.92 5.41 11.44
N ILE A 78 -5.15 4.64 10.38
CA ILE A 78 -6.36 3.83 10.19
C ILE A 78 -6.21 2.53 10.97
N LYS A 79 -7.07 2.34 11.98
CA LYS A 79 -7.02 1.18 12.90
C LYS A 79 -8.13 0.15 12.68
N LYS A 80 -9.21 0.54 12.02
CA LYS A 80 -10.36 -0.31 11.66
C LYS A 80 -10.83 0.09 10.26
N LEU A 81 -11.33 -0.88 9.51
CA LEU A 81 -12.02 -0.70 8.24
C LEU A 81 -13.53 -0.84 8.46
N ASN A 82 -14.35 -0.13 7.68
CA ASN A 82 -15.80 -0.24 7.83
C ASN A 82 -16.29 -1.62 7.38
N GLU A 83 -17.25 -2.18 8.12
CA GLU A 83 -17.97 -3.37 7.72
C GLU A 83 -18.93 -3.08 6.56
N GLY A 84 -19.09 -4.05 5.65
CA GLY A 84 -19.96 -3.91 4.49
C GLY A 84 -19.51 -4.68 3.27
N THR A 85 -20.24 -4.49 2.17
CA THR A 85 -19.91 -5.08 0.86
C THR A 85 -19.40 -3.98 -0.06
N PHE A 86 -18.19 -4.15 -0.58
CA PHE A 86 -17.51 -3.18 -1.44
C PHE A 86 -17.26 -3.76 -2.82
N SER A 87 -17.52 -2.95 -3.85
CA SER A 87 -17.28 -3.30 -5.24
C SER A 87 -15.88 -2.84 -5.66
N ILE A 88 -14.93 -3.76 -5.71
CA ILE A 88 -13.52 -3.47 -5.97
C ILE A 88 -13.08 -4.18 -7.25
N ASN A 89 -12.17 -3.57 -8.02
CA ASN A 89 -11.57 -4.21 -9.19
C ASN A 89 -10.04 -4.05 -9.19
N GLN A 90 -9.34 -4.77 -10.07
CA GLN A 90 -7.87 -4.80 -10.09
C GLN A 90 -7.24 -3.49 -10.59
N SER A 91 -8.02 -2.62 -11.24
CA SER A 91 -7.59 -1.30 -11.69
C SER A 91 -7.58 -0.25 -10.59
N MET A 92 -8.15 -0.55 -9.41
CA MET A 92 -8.07 0.29 -8.23
C MET A 92 -6.71 0.10 -7.53
N SER A 93 -6.10 1.21 -7.14
CA SER A 93 -4.93 1.22 -6.26
C SER A 93 -5.31 0.88 -4.83
N SER A 94 -4.36 0.40 -4.03
CA SER A 94 -4.56 0.17 -2.60
C SER A 94 -5.10 1.41 -1.88
N ARG A 95 -4.73 2.62 -2.34
CA ARG A 95 -5.21 3.89 -1.75
C ARG A 95 -6.69 4.14 -2.07
N GLU A 96 -7.09 3.88 -3.31
CA GLU A 96 -8.49 4.00 -3.72
C GLU A 96 -9.37 2.96 -3.03
N ILE A 97 -8.88 1.73 -2.88
CA ILE A 97 -9.56 0.67 -2.13
C ILE A 97 -9.80 1.11 -0.69
N VAL A 98 -8.77 1.59 0.01
CA VAL A 98 -8.91 2.06 1.39
C VAL A 98 -9.89 3.22 1.48
N LYS A 99 -9.80 4.20 0.56
CA LYS A 99 -10.74 5.31 0.53
C LYS A 99 -12.18 4.81 0.33
N HIS A 100 -12.39 3.91 -0.62
CA HIS A 100 -13.71 3.35 -0.91
C HIS A 100 -14.30 2.56 0.27
N ILE A 101 -13.46 1.92 1.07
CA ILE A 101 -13.89 1.20 2.28
C ILE A 101 -14.23 2.16 3.44
N LEU A 102 -13.60 3.34 3.50
CA LEU A 102 -13.78 4.30 4.59
C LEU A 102 -14.84 5.37 4.33
N ASP A 103 -15.22 5.59 3.07
CA ASP A 103 -16.31 6.47 2.65
C ASP A 103 -17.68 5.91 3.10
#